data_AF-A0A0F7Y542-F1
#
_entry.id   AF-A0A0F7Y542-F1
#
_cell.length_a   1.000
_cell.length_b   1.000
_cell.length_c   1.000
_cell.angle_alpha   90.00
_cell.angle_beta   90.00
_cell.angle_gamma   90.00
#
_symmetry.space_group_name_H-M   'P 1'
#
loop_
_entity.id
_entity.type
_entity.pdbx_description
1 polymer ?
#
loop_
_entity_poly.entity_id
_entity_poly.type
_entity_poly.pdbx_seq_one_letter_code
_entity_poly.pdbx_strand_id
1 'polypeptide(L)' 'MSFNSHKKKLLDETEPLSHRASHARSCVLLVAQKLGLTREDVIELVARQTGVDLHKPQSVAELLIALADLEKIRLGQ' A
#
# COMPACT_ATOMS: atom_id res chain seq x y z
N MET A 1 7.50 -1.46 -13.11
CA MET A 1 6.92 -0.15 -12.71
C MET A 1 7.48 0.24 -11.34
N SER A 2 7.52 1.53 -11.01
CA SER A 2 8.08 2.03 -9.74
C SER A 2 7.00 2.31 -8.69
N PHE A 3 7.41 2.52 -7.44
CA PHE A 3 6.50 2.84 -6.33
C PHE A 3 5.68 4.10 -6.64
N ASN A 4 6.34 5.15 -7.14
CA ASN A 4 5.68 6.41 -7.50
C ASN A 4 4.66 6.24 -8.62
N SER A 5 4.89 5.31 -9.56
CA SER A 5 3.92 5.02 -10.62
C SER A 5 2.65 4.38 -10.07
N HIS A 6 2.78 3.41 -9.15
CA HIS A 6 1.63 2.80 -8.48
C HIS A 6 0.94 3.77 -7.52
N LYS A 7 1.70 4.58 -6.77
CA LYS A 7 1.17 5.67 -5.93
C LYS A 7 0.28 6.61 -6.75
N LYS A 8 0.74 7.05 -7.91
CA LYS A 8 -0.04 7.94 -8.79
C LYS A 8 -1.39 7.31 -9.17
N LYS A 9 -1.41 6.03 -9.53
CA LYS A 9 -2.64 5.33 -9.91
C LYS A 9 -3.54 4.99 -8.72
N LEU A 10 -2.97 4.74 -7.53
CA LEU A 10 -3.74 4.59 -6.29
C LEU A 10 -4.46 5.90 -5.94
N LEU A 11 -3.84 7.05 -6.22
CA LEU A 11 -4.40 8.37 -5.98
C LEU A 11 -5.35 8.84 -7.09
N ASP A 12 -5.56 8.05 -8.14
CA ASP A 12 -6.51 8.38 -9.20
C ASP A 12 -7.94 8.24 -8.70
N GLU A 13 -8.64 9.38 -8.59
CA GLU A 13 -10.01 9.44 -8.09
C GLU A 13 -11.05 8.98 -9.12
N THR A 14 -10.64 8.85 -10.39
CA THR A 14 -11.53 8.34 -11.46
C THR A 14 -11.63 6.81 -11.46
N GLU A 15 -10.74 6.14 -10.72
CA GLU A 15 -10.64 4.68 -10.69
C GLU A 15 -11.43 4.07 -9.52
N PRO A 16 -12.06 2.90 -9.71
CA PRO A 16 -12.79 2.22 -8.64
C PRO A 16 -11.85 1.76 -7.52
N LEU A 17 -12.39 1.60 -6.31
CA LEU A 17 -11.64 1.18 -5.12
C LEU A 17 -10.80 -0.07 -5.35
N SER A 18 -11.33 -1.07 -6.06
CA SER A 18 -10.65 -2.34 -6.36
C SER A 18 -9.39 -2.14 -7.20
N HIS A 19 -9.41 -1.22 -8.17
CA HIS A 19 -8.26 -0.92 -9.00
C HIS A 19 -7.20 -0.15 -8.21
N ARG A 20 -7.61 0.82 -7.39
CA ARG A 20 -6.75 1.55 -6.45
C ARG A 20 -6.10 0.60 -5.43
N ALA A 21 -6.84 -0.37 -4.90
CA ALA A 21 -6.34 -1.40 -3.99
C ALA A 21 -5.32 -2.34 -4.65
N SER A 22 -5.47 -2.64 -5.95
CA SER A 22 -4.46 -3.38 -6.71
C SER A 22 -3.13 -2.63 -6.77
N HIS A 23 -3.18 -1.31 -6.94
CA HIS A 23 -1.99 -0.46 -6.90
C HIS A 23 -1.39 -0.32 -5.51
N ALA A 24 -2.20 -0.27 -4.45
CA ALA A 24 -1.73 -0.35 -3.07
C ALA A 24 -0.92 -1.63 -2.83
N ARG A 25 -1.43 -2.80 -3.25
CA ARG A 25 -0.72 -4.08 -3.13
C ARG A 25 0.54 -4.15 -3.98
N SER A 26 0.60 -3.41 -5.09
CA SER A 26 1.81 -3.25 -5.88
C SER A 26 2.85 -2.37 -5.16
N CYS A 27 2.42 -1.33 -4.45
CA CYS A 27 3.30 -0.55 -3.56
C CYS A 27 3.88 -1.42 -2.44
N VAL A 28 3.05 -2.25 -1.79
CA VAL A 28 3.51 -3.23 -0.78
C VAL A 28 4.62 -4.12 -1.34
N LEU A 29 4.42 -4.71 -2.52
CA LEU A 29 5.43 -5.60 -3.14
C LEU A 29 6.78 -4.88 -3.31
N LEU A 30 6.77 -3.62 -3.74
CA LEU A 30 7.99 -2.84 -3.94
C LEU A 30 8.67 -2.47 -2.62
N VAL A 31 7.90 -2.22 -1.56
CA VAL A 31 8.44 -2.02 -0.21
C VAL A 31 9.06 -3.32 0.32
N ALA A 32 8.37 -4.44 0.16
CA ALA A 32 8.85 -5.76 0.56
C ALA A 32 10.19 -6.11 -0.12
N GLN A 33 10.28 -5.92 -1.44
CA GLN A 33 11.51 -6.10 -2.21
C GLN A 33 12.66 -5.23 -1.70
N LYS A 34 12.37 -3.96 -1.34
CA LYS A 34 13.38 -3.06 -0.80
C LYS A 34 13.92 -3.51 0.56
N LEU A 35 13.06 -4.10 1.40
CA LEU A 35 13.41 -4.52 2.76
C LEU A 35 13.89 -5.98 2.84
N GLY A 36 13.84 -6.74 1.74
CA GLY A 36 14.13 -8.18 1.77
C GLY A 36 13.06 -9.00 2.51
N LEU A 37 11.82 -8.51 2.56
CA LEU A 37 10.68 -9.15 3.21
C LEU A 37 9.74 -9.77 2.18
N THR A 38 8.80 -10.61 2.64
CA THR A 38 7.68 -11.05 1.79
C THR A 38 6.61 -9.97 1.71
N ARG A 39 5.74 -10.07 0.69
CA ARG A 39 4.60 -9.17 0.54
C ARG A 39 3.65 -9.27 1.75
N GLU A 40 3.43 -10.48 2.26
CA GLU A 40 2.51 -10.71 3.37
C GLU A 40 3.06 -10.13 4.69
N ASP A 41 4.38 -10.18 4.91
CA ASP A 41 5.01 -9.53 6.08
C ASP A 41 4.73 -8.03 6.11
N VAL A 42 4.82 -7.37 4.95
CA VAL A 42 4.55 -5.93 4.85
C VAL A 42 3.06 -5.62 4.97
N ILE A 43 2.16 -6.47 4.44
CA ILE A 43 0.72 -6.32 4.65
C ILE A 43 0.38 -6.44 6.13
N GLU A 44 0.93 -7.45 6.81
CA GLU A 44 0.71 -7.64 8.24
C GLU A 44 1.29 -6.49 9.06
N LEU A 45 2.46 -5.96 8.69
CA LEU A 45 3.05 -4.78 9.32
C LEU A 45 2.12 -3.56 9.22
N VAL A 46 1.63 -3.26 8.01
CA VAL A 46 0.69 -2.15 7.78
C VAL A 46 -0.60 -2.37 8.57
N ALA A 47 -1.14 -3.59 8.57
CA ALA A 47 -2.34 -3.92 9.33
C ALA A 47 -2.15 -3.73 10.84
N ARG A 48 -0.99 -4.12 11.39
CA ARG A 48 -0.62 -3.90 12.80
C ARG A 48 -0.43 -2.42 13.14
N GLN A 49 0.12 -1.61 12.23
CA GLN A 49 0.42 -0.20 12.46
C GLN A 49 -0.81 0.72 12.29
N THR A 50 -1.73 0.34 11.39
CA THR A 50 -2.82 1.22 10.95
C THR A 50 -4.22 0.66 11.16
N GLY A 51 -4.35 -0.64 11.40
CA GLY A 51 -5.63 -1.35 11.42
C GLY A 51 -6.21 -1.64 10.02
N VAL A 52 -5.51 -1.31 8.94
CA VAL A 52 -6.00 -1.49 7.57
C VAL A 52 -5.62 -2.86 7.01
N ASP A 53 -6.62 -3.65 6.60
CA ASP A 53 -6.41 -4.89 5.84
C ASP A 53 -6.36 -4.60 4.32
N LEU A 54 -5.15 -4.65 3.74
CA LEU A 54 -4.94 -4.44 2.31
C LEU A 54 -5.43 -5.60 1.41
N HIS A 55 -5.80 -6.75 1.98
CA HIS A 55 -6.51 -7.80 1.23
C HIS A 55 -7.97 -7.43 0.98
N LYS A 56 -8.58 -6.68 1.92
CA LYS A 56 -9.99 -6.29 1.87
C LYS A 56 -10.21 -4.85 2.37
N PRO A 57 -9.63 -3.83 1.69
CA PRO A 57 -9.85 -2.44 2.06
C PRO A 57 -11.32 -2.06 1.83
N GLN A 58 -11.93 -1.39 2.81
CA GLN A 58 -13.34 -1.01 2.81
C GLN A 58 -13.56 0.41 2.27
N SER A 59 -12.52 1.23 2.20
CA SER A 59 -12.65 2.63 1.79
C SER A 59 -11.39 3.20 1.14
N VAL A 60 -11.57 4.33 0.46
CA VAL A 60 -10.44 5.14 -0.04
C VAL A 60 -9.59 5.67 1.12
N ALA A 61 -10.22 6.04 2.24
CA ALA A 61 -9.52 6.53 3.42
C ALA A 61 -8.52 5.49 3.96
N GLU A 62 -8.93 4.22 4.00
CA GLU A 62 -8.04 3.11 4.38
C GLU A 62 -6.85 2.97 3.42
N LEU A 63 -7.06 3.10 2.11
CA LEU A 63 -5.96 3.07 1.13
C LEU A 63 -4.98 4.23 1.32
N LEU A 64 -5.47 5.42 1.70
CA LEU A 64 -4.62 6.58 1.96
C LEU A 64 -3.81 6.42 3.26
N ILE A 65 -4.42 5.86 4.31
CA ILE A 65 -3.75 5.51 5.57
C ILE A 65 -2.63 4.49 5.29
N ALA A 66 -2.95 3.39 4.60
CA ALA A 66 -1.98 2.36 4.25
C ALA A 66 -0.86 2.91 3.34
N LEU A 67 -1.19 3.79 2.39
CA LEU A 67 -0.18 4.43 1.54
C LEU A 67 0.79 5.30 2.35
N ALA A 68 0.27 6.11 3.29
CA ALA A 68 1.10 6.95 4.15
C ALA A 68 2.05 6.10 5.02
N ASP A 69 1.55 4.99 5.54
CA ASP A 69 2.34 4.05 6.35
C ASP A 69 3.41 3.34 5.51
N LEU A 70 3.06 2.85 4.32
CA LEU A 70 4.01 2.30 3.35
C LEU A 70 5.11 3.29 2.97
N GLU A 71 4.82 4.59 2.89
CA GLU A 71 5.85 5.61 2.65
C GLU A 71 6.82 5.74 3.81
N LYS A 72 6.36 5.70 5.07
CA LYS A 72 7.22 5.69 6.25
C LYS A 72 8.13 4.47 6.28
N ILE A 73 7.54 3.28 6.14
CA ILE A 73 8.27 2.00 6.08
C ILE A 73 9.33 2.04 4.97
N ARG A 74 8.97 2.52 3.77
CA ARG A 74 9.88 2.62 2.63
C ARG A 74 11.04 3.57 2.89
N LEU A 75 10.84 4.63 3.66
CA LEU A 75 11.84 5.64 3.99
C LEU A 75 12.65 5.31 5.25
N GLY A 76 12.28 4.25 5.98
CA GLY A 76 12.92 3.86 7.24
C GLY A 76 12.55 4.77 8.40
N GLN A 77 11.33 5.33 8.38
CA GLN A 77 10.77 6.24 9.38
C GLN A 77 9.80 5.53 10.32
#